data_AF-A0A2K3LDN7-F1
#
_entry.id   AF-A0A2K3LDN7-F1
#
_cell.length_a   1.000
_cell.length_b   1.000
_cell.length_c   1.000
_cell.angle_alpha   90.00
_cell.angle_beta   90.00
_cell.angle_gamma   90.00
#
_symmetry.space_group_name_H-M   'P 1'
#
loop_
_entity.id
_entity.type
_entity.pdbx_description
1 polymer ?
#
loop_
_entity_poly.entity_id
_entity_poly.type
_entity_poly.pdbx_seq_one_letter_code
_entity_poly.pdbx_strand_id
1 'polypeptide(L)'
;MQGLKKLIIQRCGSFKHVPLGIEHLTKLKTIEFFDMPDELVKALLPNGGKDYWRVQNVPTVYSTYWREGGWDVYSLETFGERETDSNHSSAKRTLELPTLWKV
;
A
#
# COMPACT_ATOMS: atom_id res chain seq x y z
N MET A 1 -15.49 19.35 -10.63
CA MET A 1 -14.97 18.22 -11.44
C MET A 1 -14.83 17.00 -10.54
N GLN A 2 -15.53 15.92 -10.88
CA GLN A 2 -15.48 14.64 -10.17
C GLN A 2 -14.22 13.85 -10.62
N GLY A 3 -13.71 12.96 -9.78
CA GLY A 3 -12.53 12.14 -10.10
C GLY A 3 -12.21 11.18 -8.95
N LEU A 4 -11.56 10.05 -9.27
CA LEU A 4 -11.27 9.00 -8.29
C LEU A 4 -10.40 9.55 -7.16
N LYS A 5 -10.84 9.37 -5.91
CA LYS A 5 -10.15 9.86 -4.71
C LYS A 5 -9.43 8.77 -3.93
N LYS A 6 -9.96 7.55 -3.98
CA LYS A 6 -9.43 6.40 -3.25
C LYS A 6 -9.46 5.19 -4.16
N LEU A 7 -8.36 4.45 -4.17
CA LEU A 7 -8.22 3.18 -4.88
C LEU A 7 -7.79 2.12 -3.87
N ILE A 8 -8.52 1.00 -3.83
CA ILE A 8 -8.17 -0.16 -3.03
C ILE A 8 -7.93 -1.31 -4.00
N ILE A 9 -6.81 -2.02 -3.83
CA ILE A 9 -6.51 -3.24 -4.59
C ILE A 9 -6.21 -4.34 -3.58
N GLN A 10 -6.91 -5.46 -3.71
CA GLN A 10 -6.95 -6.48 -2.68
C GLN A 10 -6.71 -7.87 -3.26
N ARG A 11 -5.83 -8.64 -2.61
CA ARG A 11 -5.63 -10.09 -2.82
C ARG A 11 -5.39 -10.49 -4.28
N CYS A 12 -4.74 -9.61 -5.04
CA CYS A 12 -4.36 -9.89 -6.42
C CYS A 12 -2.94 -10.48 -6.44
N GLY A 13 -2.82 -11.81 -6.30
CA GLY A 13 -1.53 -12.51 -6.16
C GLY A 13 -0.56 -12.37 -7.35
N SER A 14 -1.07 -12.05 -8.54
CA SER A 14 -0.24 -11.81 -9.74
C SER A 14 0.14 -10.34 -9.93
N PHE A 15 -0.37 -9.44 -9.07
CA PHE A 15 -0.19 -8.01 -9.19
C PHE A 15 1.12 -7.57 -8.53
N LYS A 16 2.23 -7.79 -9.24
CA LYS A 16 3.59 -7.55 -8.74
C LYS A 16 4.09 -6.13 -8.98
N HIS A 17 3.39 -5.35 -9.80
CA HIS A 17 3.78 -4.01 -10.24
C HIS A 17 2.61 -3.06 -10.20
N VAL A 18 2.90 -1.77 -10.03
CA VAL A 18 1.89 -0.71 -10.09
C VAL A 18 1.33 -0.61 -11.52
N PRO A 19 0.01 -0.45 -11.70
CA PRO A 19 -0.58 -0.46 -13.03
C PRO A 19 -0.19 0.83 -13.78
N LEU A 20 0.02 0.69 -15.09
CA LEU A 20 0.33 1.83 -15.95
C LEU A 20 -0.83 2.83 -15.94
N GLY A 21 -0.49 4.13 -15.91
CA GLY A 21 -1.46 5.22 -15.97
C GLY A 21 -2.04 5.64 -14.62
N ILE A 22 -1.64 5.00 -13.51
CA ILE A 22 -2.00 5.47 -12.16
C ILE A 22 -1.48 6.89 -11.91
N GLU A 23 -0.34 7.23 -12.52
CA GLU A 23 0.29 8.54 -12.47
C GLU A 23 -0.60 9.65 -13.05
N HIS A 24 -1.58 9.31 -13.90
CA HIS A 24 -2.53 10.25 -14.49
C HIS A 24 -3.74 10.53 -13.58
N LEU A 25 -3.90 9.78 -12.49
CA LEU A 25 -4.99 9.96 -11.53
C LEU A 25 -4.71 11.14 -10.60
N THR A 26 -4.68 12.36 -11.14
CA THR A 26 -4.30 13.62 -10.44
C THR A 26 -5.20 14.01 -9.26
N LYS A 27 -6.33 13.32 -9.07
CA LYS A 27 -7.28 13.54 -7.98
C LYS A 27 -7.21 12.47 -6.90
N LEU A 28 -6.40 11.43 -7.11
CA LEU A 28 -6.22 10.32 -6.19
C LEU A 28 -5.53 10.81 -4.92
N LYS A 29 -6.14 10.55 -3.78
CA LYS A 29 -5.64 10.92 -2.46
C LYS A 29 -5.05 9.74 -1.73
N THR A 30 -5.60 8.55 -1.98
CA THR A 30 -5.23 7.34 -1.24
C THR A 30 -5.17 6.12 -2.14
N ILE A 31 -4.10 5.33 -2.00
CA ILE A 31 -4.00 3.96 -2.49
C ILE A 31 -3.82 3.03 -1.30
N GLU A 32 -4.59 1.96 -1.27
CA GLU A 32 -4.47 0.91 -0.25
C GLU A 32 -4.28 -0.44 -0.94
N PHE A 33 -3.13 -1.06 -0.66
CA PHE A 33 -2.79 -2.40 -1.11
C PHE A 33 -3.05 -3.38 0.02
N PHE A 34 -3.92 -4.36 -0.21
CA PHE A 34 -4.32 -5.28 0.84
C PHE A 34 -3.97 -6.73 0.50
N ASP A 35 -3.24 -7.40 1.41
CA ASP A 35 -2.74 -8.76 1.23
C ASP A 35 -2.11 -8.95 -0.18
N MET A 36 -1.30 -7.97 -0.61
CA MET A 36 -0.69 -7.93 -1.94
C MET A 36 0.72 -8.55 -1.93
N PRO A 37 1.23 -9.06 -3.07
CA PRO A 37 2.54 -9.68 -3.15
C PRO A 37 3.69 -8.79 -2.68
N ASP A 38 4.71 -9.38 -2.07
CA ASP A 38 5.88 -8.64 -1.57
C ASP A 38 6.64 -7.96 -2.71
N GLU A 39 6.62 -8.52 -3.92
CA GLU A 39 7.23 -7.89 -5.10
C GLU A 39 6.64 -6.52 -5.41
N LEU A 40 5.34 -6.31 -5.14
CA LEU A 40 4.70 -5.00 -5.30
C LEU A 40 5.22 -4.01 -4.27
N VAL A 41 5.33 -4.43 -3.02
CA VAL A 41 5.86 -3.58 -1.93
C VAL A 41 7.31 -3.20 -2.21
N LYS A 42 8.14 -4.16 -2.67
CA LYS A 42 9.53 -3.90 -3.11
C LYS A 42 9.60 -2.93 -4.28
N ALA A 43 8.71 -3.07 -5.28
CA ALA A 43 8.65 -2.16 -6.40
C ALA A 43 8.27 -0.72 -6.00
N LEU A 44 7.60 -0.56 -4.86
CA LEU A 44 7.16 0.72 -4.30
C LEU A 44 8.15 1.35 -3.31
N LEU A 45 9.31 0.73 -3.04
CA LEU A 45 10.28 1.28 -2.10
C LEU A 45 10.76 2.68 -2.54
N PRO A 46 10.76 3.69 -1.64
CA PRO A 46 11.26 5.02 -1.97
C PRO A 46 12.72 5.03 -2.45
N ASN A 47 13.56 4.15 -1.88
CA ASN A 47 14.99 4.08 -2.14
C ASN A 47 15.35 3.00 -3.18
N GLY A 48 14.81 3.11 -4.40
CA GLY A 48 15.19 2.25 -5.53
C GLY A 48 14.08 1.33 -6.07
N GLY A 49 12.85 1.46 -5.56
CA GLY A 49 11.67 0.80 -6.13
C GLY A 49 11.34 1.34 -7.52
N LYS A 50 11.29 0.45 -8.51
CA LYS A 50 11.08 0.82 -9.93
C LYS A 50 9.74 1.50 -10.22
N ASP A 51 8.73 1.28 -9.38
CA ASP A 51 7.38 1.78 -9.57
C ASP A 51 7.05 2.96 -8.63
N TYR A 52 7.95 3.31 -7.71
CA TYR A 52 7.74 4.38 -6.72
C TYR A 52 7.29 5.71 -7.36
N TRP A 53 7.95 6.10 -8.46
CA TRP A 53 7.66 7.36 -9.16
C TRP A 53 6.20 7.49 -9.62
N ARG A 54 5.52 6.37 -9.89
CA ARG A 54 4.13 6.36 -10.38
C ARG A 54 3.14 6.81 -9.32
N VAL A 55 3.46 6.60 -8.05
CA VAL A 55 2.56 6.91 -6.92
C VAL A 55 3.00 8.15 -6.15
N GLN A 56 4.08 8.83 -6.55
CA GLN A 56 4.61 10.02 -5.85
C GLN A 56 3.58 11.16 -5.71
N ASN A 57 2.64 11.28 -6.64
CA ASN A 57 1.59 12.31 -6.59
C ASN A 57 0.44 11.96 -5.63
N VAL A 58 0.46 10.78 -5.02
CA VAL A 58 -0.59 10.31 -4.11
C VAL A 58 -0.16 10.59 -2.68
N PRO A 59 -0.87 11.46 -1.94
CA PRO A 59 -0.52 11.83 -0.56
C PRO A 59 -0.42 10.65 0.41
N THR A 60 -1.13 9.56 0.14
CA THR A 60 -1.29 8.48 1.10
C THR A 60 -1.28 7.14 0.40
N VAL A 61 -0.26 6.32 0.67
CA VAL A 61 -0.15 4.94 0.16
C VAL A 61 0.14 4.01 1.32
N TYR A 62 -0.69 2.99 1.47
CA TYR A 62 -0.55 1.98 2.53
C TYR A 62 -0.52 0.57 1.94
N SER A 63 0.15 -0.32 2.66
CA SER A 63 0.00 -1.77 2.49
C SER A 63 -0.48 -2.38 3.81
N THR A 64 -1.49 -3.23 3.74
CA THR A 64 -2.11 -3.85 4.93
C THR A 64 -2.13 -5.36 4.80
N TYR A 65 -1.84 -6.05 5.91
CA TYR A 65 -1.77 -7.51 5.97
C TYR A 65 -2.52 -8.04 7.19
N TRP A 66 -3.27 -9.13 7.03
CA TRP A 66 -3.80 -9.87 8.19
C TRP A 66 -2.73 -10.82 8.73
N ARG A 67 -2.26 -10.59 9.95
CA ARG A 67 -1.25 -11.44 10.60
C ARG A 67 -1.57 -11.63 12.07
N GLU A 68 -1.54 -12.87 12.54
CA GLU A 68 -1.67 -13.22 13.97
C GLU A 68 -2.91 -12.60 14.65
N GLY A 69 -4.05 -12.55 13.94
CA GLY A 69 -5.31 -12.01 14.48
C GLY A 69 -5.38 -10.47 14.54
N GLY A 70 -4.49 -9.76 13.85
CA GLY A 70 -4.51 -8.30 13.75
C GLY A 70 -4.10 -7.82 12.36
N TRP A 71 -4.36 -6.54 12.10
CA TRP A 71 -3.95 -5.86 10.88
C TRP A 71 -2.61 -5.15 11.09
N ASP A 72 -1.63 -5.49 10.26
CA ASP A 72 -0.38 -4.77 10.17
C ASP A 72 -0.48 -3.76 9.02
N VAL A 73 -0.37 -2.47 9.35
CA VAL A 73 -0.44 -1.38 8.37
C VAL A 73 0.92 -0.74 8.20
N TYR A 74 1.41 -0.74 6.98
CA TYR A 74 2.66 -0.10 6.56
C TYR A 74 2.37 1.12 5.71
N SER A 75 3.06 2.23 5.96
CA SER A 75 3.07 3.38 5.06
C SER A 75 4.17 3.22 4.03
N LEU A 76 4.08 3.96 2.94
CA LEU A 76 5.09 3.97 1.88
C LEU A 76 6.52 4.20 2.41
N GLU A 77 6.65 4.98 3.48
CA GLU A 77 7.92 5.28 4.14
C GLU A 77 8.48 4.07 4.90
N THR A 78 7.61 3.27 5.53
CA THR A 78 8.01 2.10 6.32
C THR A 78 8.05 0.80 5.52
N PHE A 79 7.79 0.83 4.21
CA PHE A 79 7.86 -0.37 3.34
C PHE A 79 9.23 -1.05 3.38
N GLY A 80 10.31 -0.29 3.50
CA GLY A 80 11.68 -0.84 3.56
C GLY A 80 11.99 -1.58 4.84
N GLU A 81 11.27 -1.29 5.92
CA GLU A 81 11.51 -1.88 7.24
C GLU A 81 10.96 -3.31 7.32
N ARG A 82 10.01 -3.66 6.44
CA ARG A 82 9.31 -4.96 6.41
C ARG A 82 10.22 -6.16 6.15
N GLU A 83 11.35 -6.00 5.46
CA GLU A 83 12.28 -7.11 5.18
C GLU A 83 13.16 -7.47 6.38
N THR A 84 13.48 -6.48 7.22
CA THR A 84 14.37 -6.63 8.38
C THR A 84 13.64 -6.84 9.69
N ASP A 85 12.34 -6.54 9.71
CA ASP A 85 11.53 -6.49 10.92
C ASP A 85 10.73 -7.78 11.10
N SER A 86 11.41 -8.81 11.57
CA SER A 86 10.81 -10.10 11.92
C SER A 86 9.72 -9.99 13.01
N ASN A 87 9.67 -8.88 13.73
CA ASN A 87 8.72 -8.63 14.81
C ASN A 87 7.58 -7.68 14.41
N HIS A 88 7.54 -7.22 13.15
CA HIS A 88 6.54 -6.27 12.64
C HIS A 88 6.42 -4.97 13.48
N SER A 89 7.47 -4.55 14.18
CA SER A 89 7.54 -3.32 14.99
C SER A 89 7.31 -2.02 14.21
N SER A 90 7.64 -2.01 12.92
CA SER A 90 7.42 -0.93 11.94
C SER A 90 5.96 -0.84 11.48
N ALA A 91 5.17 -1.90 11.67
CA ALA A 91 3.77 -1.90 11.33
C ALA A 91 2.96 -1.18 12.41
N LYS A 92 2.04 -0.31 11.99
CA LYS A 92 0.97 0.12 12.87
C LYS A 92 -0.03 -1.02 13.01
N ARG A 93 0.05 -1.75 14.13
CA ARG A 93 -0.88 -2.84 14.43
C ARG A 93 -2.24 -2.29 14.86
N THR A 94 -3.31 -2.80 14.27
CA THR A 94 -4.70 -2.47 14.65
C THR A 94 -5.57 -3.71 14.72
N LEU A 95 -6.39 -3.79 15.76
CA LEU A 95 -7.40 -4.85 15.93
C LEU A 95 -8.73 -4.45 15.30
N GLU A 96 -8.95 -3.15 15.08
CA GLU A 96 -10.09 -2.66 14.33
C GLU A 96 -9.85 -2.88 12.84
N LEU A 97 -10.85 -3.45 12.14
CA LEU A 97 -10.90 -3.40 10.68
C LEU A 97 -10.66 -1.94 10.24
N PRO A 98 -9.74 -1.67 9.30
CA PRO A 98 -9.61 -0.34 8.75
C PRO A 98 -11.00 0.18 8.38
N THR A 99 -11.43 1.28 9.02
CA THR A 99 -12.77 1.88 8.85
C THR A 99 -13.10 2.19 7.37
N LEU A 100 -12.06 2.21 6.56
CA LEU A 100 -11.98 2.23 5.11
C LEU A 100 -12.82 1.16 4.37
N TRP A 101 -13.38 0.17 5.07
CA TRP A 101 -14.16 -0.98 4.56
C TRP A 101 -15.67 -0.88 4.86
N LYS A 102 -16.10 0.12 5.63
CA LYS A 102 -17.53 0.39 5.81
C LYS A 102 -18.03 1.11 4.56
N VAL A 103 -18.64 0.35 3.65
CA VAL A 103 -19.47 0.87 2.55
C VAL A 103 -20.69 1.55 3.14
#